data_AF-A0A967EMU7-F1
#
_entry.id   AF-A0A967EMU7-F1
#
_cell.length_a   1.000
_cell.length_b   1.000
_cell.length_c   1.000
_cell.angle_alpha   90.00
_cell.angle_beta   90.00
_cell.angle_gamma   90.00
#
_symmetry.space_group_name_H-M   'P 1'
#
loop_
_entity.id
_entity.type
_entity.pdbx_description
1 polymer ?
#
loop_
_entity_poly.entity_id
_entity_poly.type
_entity_poly.pdbx_seq_one_letter_code
_entity_poly.pdbx_strand_id
1 'polypeptide(L)'
;MEGTYSSFDKTIKESSLWCNYKTNTKEGEFKTWHKNGQLERIAHYSNGLRHGLHEYWYSNGQRESIHNYSNGQKHGECTWWNEDGSLQNKLVFERGLNQNPKDTSYHYISYTPKEYEDDTLKKWPLIIYLHGGSSRGTDTIKLYTYGIPDQIWRGREFPFVIVAPQCPINQRWSTDNWFENFYEEITTKYRVDTNRIYLTGLSLGASGTWFLAIKYPEKFAAIAPMSGFTRHIDYIMKNTDKLIDIPIWAYHGKLDRVVEFEDTEWMINQLEGKNKNLKFTIVPDGGHGIHWFEYPKQELYDWFLKYDKRYKNKN
;
A
#
# COMPACT_ATOMS: atom_id res chain seq x y z
N MET A 1 -44.89 -6.42 -14.46
CA MET A 1 -44.31 -5.80 -15.67
C MET A 1 -42.82 -5.74 -15.46
N GLU A 2 -42.07 -6.50 -16.25
CA GLU A 2 -40.64 -6.29 -16.43
C GLU A 2 -40.48 -5.04 -17.29
N GLY A 3 -39.58 -4.13 -16.92
CA GLY A 3 -39.40 -2.85 -17.61
C GLY A 3 -37.94 -2.61 -17.93
N THR A 4 -37.66 -2.25 -19.17
CA THR A 4 -36.39 -1.68 -19.62
C THR A 4 -36.36 -0.19 -19.31
N TYR A 5 -35.25 0.33 -18.79
CA TYR A 5 -35.03 1.77 -18.70
C TYR A 5 -33.97 2.19 -19.71
N SER A 6 -34.32 3.15 -20.56
CA SER A 6 -33.38 3.96 -21.32
C SER A 6 -33.58 5.41 -20.86
N SER A 7 -32.52 6.07 -20.37
CA SER A 7 -32.57 7.53 -20.20
C SER A 7 -32.47 8.14 -21.59
N PHE A 8 -33.58 8.65 -22.11
CA PHE A 8 -33.64 9.40 -23.36
C PHE A 8 -33.07 10.81 -23.16
N ASP A 9 -31.87 11.05 -23.69
CA ASP A 9 -31.45 12.38 -24.11
C ASP A 9 -31.38 12.37 -25.65
N LYS A 10 -32.13 13.26 -26.31
CA LYS A 10 -32.46 13.20 -27.75
C LYS A 10 -31.26 13.44 -28.69
N THR A 11 -30.03 13.41 -28.18
CA THR A 11 -28.79 13.63 -28.96
C THR A 11 -27.68 12.60 -28.71
N ILE A 12 -27.88 11.58 -27.85
CA ILE A 12 -26.78 10.67 -27.43
C ILE A 12 -27.20 9.19 -27.51
N LYS A 13 -26.24 8.35 -27.94
CA LYS A 13 -26.34 6.90 -28.17
C LYS A 13 -27.00 6.14 -27.00
N GLU A 14 -27.80 5.13 -27.33
CA GLU A 14 -28.64 4.36 -26.40
C GLU A 14 -27.87 3.70 -25.24
N SER A 15 -28.28 3.99 -24.00
CA SER A 15 -27.96 3.17 -22.82
C SER A 15 -29.04 2.10 -22.64
N SER A 16 -28.71 0.82 -22.85
CA SER A 16 -29.58 -0.29 -22.43
C SER A 16 -29.26 -0.68 -20.99
N LEU A 17 -30.24 -0.60 -20.08
CA LEU A 17 -30.16 -1.15 -18.74
C LEU A 17 -31.38 -2.06 -18.52
N TRP A 18 -31.14 -3.36 -18.28
CA TRP A 18 -32.19 -4.26 -17.79
C TRP A 18 -32.04 -4.38 -16.27
N CYS A 19 -33.00 -3.82 -15.53
CA CYS A 19 -33.05 -3.88 -14.07
C CYS A 19 -34.37 -4.53 -13.65
N ASN A 20 -34.28 -5.55 -12.79
CA ASN A 20 -35.47 -6.14 -12.21
C ASN A 20 -36.05 -5.23 -11.13
N TYR A 21 -37.24 -4.67 -11.38
CA TYR A 21 -37.91 -3.69 -10.51
C TYR A 21 -38.29 -4.23 -9.12
N LYS A 22 -38.41 -5.56 -8.94
CA LYS A 22 -38.79 -6.17 -7.64
C LYS A 22 -37.58 -6.44 -6.75
N THR A 23 -36.42 -6.74 -7.33
CA THR A 23 -35.22 -7.18 -6.59
C THR A 23 -34.09 -6.16 -6.61
N ASN A 24 -34.21 -5.09 -7.42
CA ASN A 24 -33.18 -4.10 -7.67
C ASN A 24 -31.84 -4.69 -8.18
N THR A 25 -31.92 -5.84 -8.88
CA THR A 25 -30.76 -6.54 -9.43
C THR A 25 -30.49 -6.11 -10.87
N LYS A 26 -29.23 -5.73 -11.15
CA LYS A 26 -28.73 -5.44 -12.50
C LYS A 26 -28.47 -6.71 -13.28
N GLU A 27 -28.77 -6.70 -14.57
CA GLU A 27 -28.57 -7.84 -15.44
C GLU A 27 -28.33 -7.38 -16.89
N GLY A 28 -27.47 -8.09 -17.62
CA GLY A 28 -27.13 -7.78 -19.01
C GLY A 28 -26.02 -6.73 -19.19
N GLU A 29 -25.87 -6.26 -20.42
CA GLU A 29 -24.88 -5.27 -20.82
C GLU A 29 -25.29 -3.85 -20.43
N PHE A 30 -24.34 -3.06 -19.94
CA PHE A 30 -24.48 -1.67 -19.56
C PHE A 30 -23.37 -0.80 -20.15
N LYS A 31 -23.76 0.30 -20.80
CA LYS A 31 -22.84 1.24 -21.43
C LYS A 31 -22.88 2.62 -20.77
N THR A 32 -21.73 3.27 -20.62
CA THR A 32 -21.61 4.68 -20.21
C THR A 32 -20.68 5.45 -21.14
N TRP A 33 -20.83 6.77 -21.16
CA TRP A 33 -20.08 7.69 -22.02
C TRP A 33 -19.48 8.82 -21.19
N HIS A 34 -18.29 9.25 -21.60
CA HIS A 34 -17.64 10.44 -21.09
C HIS A 34 -18.45 11.69 -21.46
N LYS A 35 -18.20 12.81 -20.76
CA LYS A 35 -18.85 14.10 -21.04
C LYS A 35 -18.64 14.60 -22.47
N ASN A 36 -17.57 14.16 -23.13
CA ASN A 36 -17.26 14.49 -24.52
C ASN A 36 -17.94 13.56 -25.55
N GLY A 37 -18.81 12.65 -25.10
CA GLY A 37 -19.58 11.73 -25.94
C GLY A 37 -18.83 10.47 -26.37
N GLN A 38 -17.57 10.28 -25.97
CA GLN A 38 -16.86 9.04 -26.22
C GLN A 38 -17.29 7.93 -25.25
N LEU A 39 -17.21 6.68 -25.70
CA LEU A 39 -17.55 5.53 -24.87
C LEU A 39 -16.61 5.51 -23.66
N GLU A 40 -17.15 5.34 -22.46
CA GLU A 40 -16.39 5.26 -21.21
C GLU A 40 -16.29 3.81 -20.74
N ARG A 41 -17.40 3.06 -20.81
CA ARG A 41 -17.45 1.70 -20.29
C ARG A 41 -18.50 0.85 -20.98
N ILE A 42 -18.19 -0.45 -21.12
CA ILE A 42 -19.14 -1.54 -21.31
C ILE A 42 -18.97 -2.48 -20.12
N ALA A 43 -20.05 -2.81 -19.43
CA ALA A 43 -20.06 -3.65 -18.24
C ALA A 43 -21.16 -4.69 -18.35
N HIS A 44 -20.94 -5.91 -17.88
CA HIS A 44 -21.91 -6.98 -17.94
C HIS A 44 -22.28 -7.46 -16.53
N TYR A 45 -23.55 -7.73 -16.30
CA TYR A 45 -24.06 -8.14 -15.00
C TYR A 45 -24.89 -9.42 -15.10
N SER A 46 -24.78 -10.27 -14.08
CA SER A 46 -25.71 -11.37 -13.85
C SER A 46 -26.00 -11.51 -12.36
N ASN A 47 -27.28 -11.65 -12.01
CA ASN A 47 -27.80 -11.66 -10.64
C ASN A 47 -27.32 -10.46 -9.79
N GLY A 48 -27.20 -9.28 -10.40
CA GLY A 48 -26.71 -8.07 -9.75
C GLY A 48 -25.19 -8.00 -9.55
N LEU A 49 -24.45 -9.06 -9.87
CA LEU A 49 -22.99 -9.12 -9.77
C LEU A 49 -22.34 -8.89 -11.14
N ARG A 50 -21.11 -8.35 -11.16
CA ARG A 50 -20.33 -8.25 -12.40
C ARG A 50 -20.06 -9.65 -12.96
N HIS A 51 -20.28 -9.83 -14.25
CA HIS A 51 -20.10 -11.11 -14.91
C HIS A 51 -19.75 -10.90 -16.38
N GLY A 52 -18.81 -11.66 -16.92
CA GLY A 52 -18.36 -11.52 -18.31
C GLY A 52 -17.37 -10.38 -18.52
N LEU A 53 -17.25 -9.94 -19.77
CA LEU A 53 -16.27 -8.95 -20.21
C LEU A 53 -16.67 -7.54 -19.78
N HIS A 54 -15.74 -6.80 -19.20
CA HIS A 54 -15.89 -5.37 -18.95
C HIS A 54 -14.79 -4.64 -19.69
N GLU A 55 -15.16 -3.58 -20.40
CA GLU A 55 -14.25 -2.78 -21.19
C GLU A 55 -14.37 -1.32 -20.75
N TYR A 56 -13.23 -0.65 -20.70
CA TYR A 56 -13.11 0.74 -20.25
C TYR A 56 -12.24 1.51 -21.23
N TRP A 57 -12.57 2.78 -21.44
CA TRP A 57 -11.87 3.68 -22.35
C TRP A 57 -11.59 5.01 -21.65
N TYR A 58 -10.45 5.59 -21.99
CA TYR A 58 -10.12 6.96 -21.63
C TYR A 58 -10.97 7.96 -22.39
N SER A 59 -11.02 9.19 -21.88
CA SER A 59 -11.72 10.29 -22.55
C SER A 59 -11.09 10.72 -23.88
N ASN A 60 -9.93 10.19 -24.26
CA ASN A 60 -9.35 10.36 -25.59
C ASN A 60 -9.77 9.26 -26.59
N GLY A 61 -10.50 8.24 -26.12
CA GLY A 61 -11.07 7.16 -26.92
C GLY A 61 -10.17 5.94 -27.00
N GLN A 62 -8.97 6.01 -26.43
CA GLN A 62 -8.10 4.87 -26.30
C GLN A 62 -8.61 3.92 -25.21
N ARG A 63 -8.34 2.64 -25.39
CA ARG A 63 -8.78 1.61 -24.45
C ARG A 63 -7.95 1.71 -23.17
N GLU A 64 -8.61 1.84 -22.04
CA GLU A 64 -7.99 1.93 -20.72
C GLU A 64 -7.75 0.52 -20.16
N SER A 65 -8.80 -0.30 -20.16
CA SER A 65 -8.68 -1.66 -19.62
C SER A 65 -9.77 -2.61 -20.11
N ILE A 66 -9.45 -3.91 -20.03
CA ILE A 66 -10.39 -5.01 -20.24
C ILE A 66 -10.30 -5.92 -19.03
N HIS A 67 -11.41 -6.20 -18.36
CA HIS A 67 -11.47 -7.14 -17.24
C HIS A 67 -12.51 -8.23 -17.53
N ASN A 68 -12.17 -9.47 -17.25
CA ASN A 68 -13.17 -10.54 -17.22
C ASN A 68 -13.63 -10.75 -15.77
N TYR A 69 -14.94 -10.93 -15.57
CA TYR A 69 -15.55 -11.16 -14.27
C TYR A 69 -16.34 -12.46 -14.24
N SER A 70 -16.35 -13.13 -13.08
CA SER A 70 -17.23 -14.24 -12.75
C SER A 70 -17.70 -14.09 -11.31
N ASN A 71 -19.01 -14.10 -11.10
CA ASN A 71 -19.66 -13.93 -9.79
C ASN A 71 -19.14 -12.73 -8.98
N GLY A 72 -18.96 -11.59 -9.64
CA GLY A 72 -18.49 -10.34 -9.03
C GLY A 72 -16.97 -10.24 -8.85
N GLN A 73 -16.21 -11.29 -9.14
CA GLN A 73 -14.75 -11.34 -8.98
C GLN A 73 -14.05 -11.34 -10.33
N LYS A 74 -12.83 -10.77 -10.43
CA LYS A 74 -12.02 -10.88 -11.65
C LYS A 74 -11.66 -12.36 -11.91
N HIS A 75 -11.78 -12.80 -13.16
CA HIS A 75 -11.51 -14.17 -13.56
C HIS A 75 -11.07 -14.19 -15.03
N GLY A 76 -10.04 -14.95 -15.37
CA GLY A 76 -9.41 -14.92 -16.68
C GLY A 76 -8.47 -13.73 -16.86
N GLU A 77 -8.08 -13.48 -18.11
CA GLU A 77 -7.17 -12.41 -18.46
C GLU A 77 -7.82 -11.03 -18.28
N CYS A 78 -7.07 -10.12 -17.67
CA CYS A 78 -7.38 -8.70 -17.54
C CYS A 78 -6.18 -7.90 -18.07
N THR A 79 -6.45 -6.84 -18.83
CA THR A 79 -5.41 -6.04 -19.48
C THR A 79 -5.63 -4.57 -19.20
N TRP A 80 -4.54 -3.82 -19.06
CA TRP A 80 -4.51 -2.37 -18.84
C TRP A 80 -3.53 -1.73 -19.80
N TRP A 81 -3.88 -0.53 -20.27
CA TRP A 81 -3.04 0.31 -21.11
C TRP A 81 -2.91 1.69 -20.48
N ASN A 82 -1.85 2.41 -20.84
CA ASN A 82 -1.71 3.83 -20.50
C ASN A 82 -2.51 4.70 -21.50
N GLU A 83 -2.68 5.99 -21.19
CA GLU A 83 -3.40 6.95 -22.05
C GLU A 83 -2.76 7.17 -23.44
N ASP A 84 -1.50 6.78 -23.62
CA ASP A 84 -0.78 6.81 -24.90
C ASP A 84 -0.94 5.51 -25.72
N GLY A 85 -1.64 4.51 -25.16
CA GLY A 85 -1.94 3.23 -25.79
C GLY A 85 -0.88 2.17 -25.54
N SER A 86 0.21 2.49 -24.84
CA SER A 86 1.21 1.50 -24.44
C SER A 86 0.61 0.48 -23.46
N LEU A 87 0.95 -0.80 -23.66
CA LEU A 87 0.53 -1.88 -22.77
C LEU A 87 1.14 -1.64 -21.39
N GLN A 88 0.28 -1.43 -20.39
CA GLN A 88 0.72 -1.26 -19.01
C GLN A 88 0.88 -2.61 -18.33
N ASN A 89 -0.14 -3.47 -18.44
CA ASN A 89 -0.16 -4.78 -17.77
C ASN A 89 -1.10 -5.76 -18.47
N LYS A 90 -0.77 -7.05 -18.36
CA LYS A 90 -1.65 -8.16 -18.73
C LYS A 90 -1.55 -9.23 -17.65
N LEU A 91 -2.66 -9.51 -16.96
CA LEU A 91 -2.70 -10.39 -15.81
C LEU A 91 -3.88 -11.37 -15.90
N VAL A 92 -3.61 -12.66 -15.70
CA VAL A 92 -4.62 -13.70 -15.41
C VAL A 92 -5.07 -13.69 -13.94
N PHE A 93 -6.38 -13.76 -13.70
CA PHE A 93 -7.01 -13.93 -12.38
C PHE A 93 -7.83 -15.21 -12.29
N GLU A 94 -7.90 -15.82 -11.11
CA GLU A 94 -8.82 -16.92 -10.81
C GLU A 94 -9.51 -16.64 -9.47
N ARG A 95 -10.85 -16.56 -9.47
CA ARG A 95 -11.65 -16.24 -8.27
C ARG A 95 -11.15 -14.99 -7.53
N GLY A 96 -10.81 -13.95 -8.29
CA GLY A 96 -10.28 -12.70 -7.78
C GLY A 96 -8.79 -12.70 -7.43
N LEU A 97 -8.09 -13.84 -7.51
CA LEU A 97 -6.67 -13.97 -7.17
C LEU A 97 -5.80 -13.89 -8.43
N ASN A 98 -4.76 -13.05 -8.41
CA ASN A 98 -3.77 -12.94 -9.49
C ASN A 98 -2.96 -14.24 -9.63
N GLN A 99 -2.94 -14.84 -10.82
CA GLN A 99 -2.29 -16.12 -11.13
C GLN A 99 -0.95 -16.00 -11.85
N ASN A 100 -0.55 -14.78 -12.25
CA ASN A 100 0.70 -14.60 -12.98
C ASN A 100 1.88 -14.89 -12.06
N PRO A 101 3.01 -15.39 -12.60
CA PRO A 101 4.24 -15.55 -11.84
C PRO A 101 4.51 -14.25 -11.08
N LYS A 102 4.63 -14.37 -9.77
CA LYS A 102 4.99 -13.23 -8.94
C LYS A 102 6.41 -12.86 -9.34
N ASP A 103 6.58 -11.74 -10.02
CA ASP A 103 7.86 -11.05 -9.99
C ASP A 103 8.07 -10.61 -8.54
N THR A 104 8.76 -11.46 -7.78
CA THR A 104 9.08 -11.23 -6.38
C THR A 104 10.37 -10.41 -6.24
N SER A 105 10.99 -10.00 -7.35
CA SER A 105 12.16 -9.13 -7.31
C SER A 105 11.72 -7.69 -7.04
N TYR A 106 11.61 -7.35 -5.76
CA TYR A 106 11.40 -5.96 -5.35
C TYR A 106 12.73 -5.23 -5.55
N HIS A 107 12.82 -4.40 -6.59
CA HIS A 107 13.92 -3.44 -6.69
C HIS A 107 13.94 -2.56 -5.45
N TYR A 108 15.12 -2.21 -4.96
CA TYR A 108 15.27 -1.34 -3.80
C TYR A 108 16.46 -0.41 -3.96
N ILE A 109 16.41 0.71 -3.25
CA ILE A 109 17.60 1.51 -2.94
C ILE A 109 18.06 1.20 -1.53
N SER A 110 19.34 1.40 -1.29
CA SER A 110 19.95 1.17 0.01
C SER A 110 20.97 2.24 0.35
N TYR A 111 21.15 2.44 1.65
CA TYR A 111 22.19 3.28 2.23
C TYR A 111 22.90 2.51 3.33
N THR A 112 24.21 2.66 3.40
CA THR A 112 25.05 2.18 4.49
C THR A 112 25.67 3.37 5.22
N PRO A 113 25.83 3.30 6.55
CA PRO A 113 26.50 4.34 7.34
C PRO A 113 27.90 4.65 6.80
N LYS A 114 28.39 5.86 7.08
CA LYS A 114 29.71 6.31 6.62
C LYS A 114 30.83 5.38 7.08
N GLU A 115 30.76 4.92 8.33
CA GLU A 115 31.75 4.04 8.94
C GLU A 115 31.49 2.56 8.64
N TYR A 116 30.58 2.24 7.71
CA TYR A 116 30.16 0.86 7.47
C TYR A 116 31.33 -0.03 7.05
N GLU A 117 32.26 0.47 6.23
CA GLU A 117 33.45 -0.27 5.79
C GLU A 117 34.64 -0.19 6.77
N ASP A 118 34.59 0.72 7.75
CA ASP A 118 35.68 0.91 8.70
C ASP A 118 35.72 -0.21 9.76
N ASP A 119 34.55 -0.74 10.14
CA ASP A 119 34.42 -1.85 11.10
C ASP A 119 33.62 -3.00 10.48
N THR A 120 34.35 -4.00 9.99
CA THR A 120 33.79 -5.17 9.32
C THR A 120 33.12 -6.18 10.27
N LEU A 121 33.34 -6.05 11.59
CA LEU A 121 32.72 -6.91 12.61
C LEU A 121 31.42 -6.29 13.15
N LYS A 122 31.27 -4.97 13.06
CA LYS A 122 30.08 -4.26 13.53
C LYS A 122 28.84 -4.65 12.72
N LYS A 123 27.80 -5.03 13.46
CA LYS A 123 26.44 -5.17 12.94
C LYS A 123 25.65 -3.90 13.20
N TRP A 124 25.01 -3.39 12.15
CA TRP A 124 24.32 -2.10 12.16
C TRP A 124 22.82 -2.26 12.35
N PRO A 125 22.14 -1.33 13.04
CA PRO A 125 20.70 -1.30 13.04
C PRO A 125 20.17 -1.06 11.62
N LEU A 126 19.02 -1.64 11.30
CA LEU A 126 18.40 -1.57 9.97
C LEU A 126 17.08 -0.82 10.04
N ILE A 127 16.84 0.12 9.12
CA ILE A 127 15.52 0.69 8.86
C ILE A 127 15.04 0.16 7.51
N ILE A 128 13.87 -0.49 7.50
CA ILE A 128 13.12 -0.78 6.29
C ILE A 128 12.09 0.35 6.10
N TYR A 129 12.20 1.07 4.99
CA TYR A 129 11.32 2.20 4.67
C TYR A 129 10.35 1.83 3.53
N LEU A 130 9.05 1.87 3.79
CA LEU A 130 8.02 1.60 2.80
C LEU A 130 7.43 2.92 2.26
N HIS A 131 7.55 3.14 0.96
CA HIS A 131 7.02 4.34 0.31
C HIS A 131 5.48 4.31 0.17
N GLY A 132 4.91 5.49 -0.10
CA GLY A 132 3.48 5.70 -0.37
C GLY A 132 3.08 5.30 -1.80
N GLY A 133 1.77 5.35 -2.11
CA GLY A 133 1.24 4.78 -3.36
C GLY A 133 1.76 5.40 -4.65
N SER A 134 2.29 6.63 -4.61
CA SER A 134 2.80 7.39 -5.76
C SER A 134 4.16 6.90 -6.26
N SER A 135 4.97 6.24 -5.42
CA SER A 135 6.32 5.79 -5.80
C SER A 135 6.36 4.33 -6.25
N ARG A 136 5.20 3.69 -6.44
CA ARG A 136 5.12 2.33 -7.01
C ARG A 136 5.60 2.31 -8.46
N GLY A 137 6.14 1.18 -8.90
CA GLY A 137 6.62 0.99 -10.27
C GLY A 137 7.92 0.20 -10.33
N THR A 138 8.72 0.50 -11.34
CA THR A 138 10.02 -0.12 -11.61
C THR A 138 11.18 0.89 -11.66
N ASP A 139 10.87 2.18 -11.55
CA ASP A 139 11.85 3.28 -11.56
C ASP A 139 12.25 3.63 -10.12
N THR A 140 13.40 3.11 -9.69
CA THR A 140 13.91 3.30 -8.32
C THR A 140 14.26 4.74 -8.00
N ILE A 141 14.43 5.63 -9.00
CA ILE A 141 14.68 7.06 -8.76
C ILE A 141 13.50 7.69 -8.01
N LYS A 142 12.27 7.22 -8.27
CA LYS A 142 11.06 7.70 -7.57
C LYS A 142 11.09 7.48 -6.06
N LEU A 143 11.94 6.57 -5.57
CA LEU A 143 12.06 6.32 -4.14
C LEU A 143 12.72 7.49 -3.41
N TYR A 144 13.54 8.30 -4.08
CA TYR A 144 14.16 9.51 -3.53
C TYR A 144 13.23 10.72 -3.47
N THR A 145 11.99 10.60 -3.93
CA THR A 145 11.06 11.75 -4.02
C THR A 145 10.75 12.35 -2.64
N TYR A 146 10.68 11.54 -1.58
CA TYR A 146 10.32 11.98 -0.22
C TYR A 146 10.79 10.99 0.85
N GLY A 147 10.56 11.34 2.13
CA GLY A 147 10.81 10.46 3.27
C GLY A 147 12.28 10.30 3.61
N ILE A 148 12.66 9.13 4.13
CA ILE A 148 14.06 8.87 4.52
C ILE A 148 15.01 8.89 3.32
N PRO A 149 14.67 8.29 2.15
CA PRO A 149 15.50 8.39 0.96
C PRO A 149 15.81 9.81 0.48
N ASP A 150 14.83 10.73 0.47
CA ASP A 150 15.06 12.14 0.09
C ASP A 150 16.11 12.80 0.97
N GLN A 151 16.15 12.46 2.26
CA GLN A 151 17.16 13.00 3.16
C GLN A 151 18.55 12.46 2.89
N ILE A 152 18.66 11.17 2.57
CA ILE A 152 19.92 10.56 2.11
C ILE A 152 20.39 11.26 0.83
N TRP A 153 19.48 11.50 -0.13
CA TRP A 153 19.77 12.22 -1.37
C TRP A 153 20.29 13.64 -1.13
N ARG A 154 19.77 14.31 -0.09
CA ARG A 154 20.23 15.63 0.37
C ARG A 154 21.51 15.60 1.22
N GLY A 155 22.14 14.44 1.39
CA GLY A 155 23.41 14.28 2.09
C GLY A 155 23.28 14.07 3.60
N ARG A 156 22.09 13.76 4.14
CA ARG A 156 21.97 13.40 5.56
C ARG A 156 22.60 12.03 5.80
N GLU A 157 23.51 11.99 6.76
CA GLU A 157 24.14 10.76 7.23
C GLU A 157 23.28 10.11 8.34
N PHE A 158 23.24 8.78 8.37
CA PHE A 158 22.45 8.00 9.31
C PHE A 158 23.29 6.87 9.92
N PRO A 159 23.16 6.57 11.22
CA PRO A 159 23.83 5.44 11.85
C PRO A 159 23.10 4.10 11.61
N PHE A 160 22.41 3.96 10.47
CA PHE A 160 21.60 2.80 10.11
C PHE A 160 21.94 2.31 8.70
N VAL A 161 21.89 0.99 8.50
CA VAL A 161 21.58 0.49 7.15
C VAL A 161 20.14 0.86 6.87
N ILE A 162 19.86 1.45 5.72
CA ILE A 162 18.51 1.82 5.32
C ILE A 162 18.22 1.15 3.99
N VAL A 163 17.10 0.44 3.90
CA VAL A 163 16.65 -0.17 2.64
C VAL A 163 15.22 0.27 2.37
N ALA A 164 14.99 0.77 1.15
CA ALA A 164 13.67 1.15 0.67
C ALA A 164 13.32 0.32 -0.57
N PRO A 165 12.51 -0.74 -0.45
CA PRO A 165 11.99 -1.47 -1.60
C PRO A 165 10.97 -0.63 -2.36
N GLN A 166 10.85 -0.91 -3.66
CA GLN A 166 9.81 -0.38 -4.53
C GLN A 166 8.70 -1.40 -4.69
N CYS A 167 7.49 -1.04 -4.27
CA CYS A 167 6.31 -1.85 -4.51
C CYS A 167 5.91 -1.78 -6.00
N PRO A 168 5.69 -2.93 -6.67
CA PRO A 168 5.23 -2.94 -8.05
C PRO A 168 3.92 -2.17 -8.25
N ILE A 169 3.72 -1.63 -9.46
CA ILE A 169 2.59 -0.72 -9.77
C ILE A 169 1.21 -1.31 -9.47
N ASN A 170 1.07 -2.62 -9.65
CA ASN A 170 -0.15 -3.41 -9.49
C ASN A 170 -0.25 -4.13 -8.14
N GLN A 171 0.73 -3.96 -7.25
CA GLN A 171 0.78 -4.60 -5.94
C GLN A 171 0.50 -3.60 -4.80
N ARG A 172 0.36 -4.16 -3.60
CA ARG A 172 0.35 -3.44 -2.33
C ARG A 172 1.28 -4.16 -1.36
N TRP A 173 1.79 -3.42 -0.40
CA TRP A 173 2.61 -4.00 0.67
C TRP A 173 1.87 -5.08 1.48
N SER A 174 0.53 -5.07 1.49
CA SER A 174 -0.32 -5.96 2.29
C SER A 174 -0.89 -7.17 1.54
N THR A 175 -0.59 -7.37 0.26
CA THR A 175 -1.28 -8.39 -0.57
C THR A 175 -0.42 -9.57 -0.99
N ASP A 176 0.91 -9.50 -0.80
CA ASP A 176 1.85 -10.47 -1.37
C ASP A 176 2.82 -11.04 -0.33
N ASN A 177 3.30 -12.27 -0.57
CA ASN A 177 4.34 -12.94 0.23
C ASN A 177 5.75 -12.53 -0.23
N TRP A 178 5.97 -11.24 -0.46
CA TRP A 178 7.24 -10.72 -0.94
C TRP A 178 8.27 -10.54 0.19
N PHE A 179 7.78 -10.20 1.39
CA PHE A 179 8.62 -9.68 2.45
C PHE A 179 9.62 -10.71 3.01
N GLU A 180 9.28 -11.99 3.05
CA GLU A 180 10.19 -13.03 3.56
C GLU A 180 11.46 -13.13 2.72
N ASN A 181 11.32 -13.28 1.41
CA ASN A 181 12.44 -13.37 0.48
C ASN A 181 13.26 -12.07 0.49
N PHE A 182 12.58 -10.92 0.47
CA PHE A 182 13.23 -9.62 0.56
C PHE A 182 14.01 -9.47 1.88
N TYR A 183 13.41 -9.85 3.00
CA TYR A 183 14.03 -9.79 4.32
C TYR A 183 15.28 -10.69 4.39
N GLU A 184 15.20 -11.92 3.88
CA GLU A 184 16.34 -12.84 3.81
C GLU A 184 17.47 -12.26 2.95
N GLU A 185 17.14 -11.71 1.78
CA GLU A 185 18.11 -11.07 0.89
C GLU A 185 18.86 -9.93 1.61
N ILE A 186 18.14 -8.97 2.17
CA ILE A 186 18.78 -7.79 2.78
C ILE A 186 19.54 -8.14 4.07
N THR A 187 19.08 -9.11 4.85
CA THR A 187 19.76 -9.52 6.08
C THR A 187 20.96 -10.42 5.83
N THR A 188 21.04 -11.05 4.66
CA THR A 188 22.23 -11.77 4.18
C THR A 188 23.23 -10.83 3.52
N LYS A 189 22.76 -9.87 2.71
CA LYS A 189 23.59 -8.95 1.96
C LYS A 189 24.28 -7.90 2.84
N TYR A 190 23.62 -7.41 3.88
CA TYR A 190 24.14 -6.35 4.75
C TYR A 190 24.51 -6.87 6.14
N ARG A 191 25.53 -6.26 6.76
CA ARG A 191 25.96 -6.50 8.14
C ARG A 191 24.98 -5.86 9.11
N VAL A 192 23.81 -6.46 9.26
CA VAL A 192 22.73 -5.94 10.10
C VAL A 192 22.59 -6.69 11.42
N ASP A 193 22.23 -5.96 12.47
CA ASP A 193 21.82 -6.50 13.75
C ASP A 193 20.33 -6.84 13.69
N THR A 194 20.01 -8.13 13.55
CA THR A 194 18.63 -8.60 13.42
C THR A 194 17.78 -8.37 14.68
N ASN A 195 18.39 -7.93 15.79
CA ASN A 195 17.66 -7.50 16.99
C ASN A 195 17.25 -6.02 16.94
N ARG A 196 17.76 -5.25 15.99
CA ARG A 196 17.54 -3.80 15.81
C ARG A 196 17.10 -3.49 14.38
N ILE A 197 16.04 -4.17 13.96
CA ILE A 197 15.36 -3.90 12.68
C ILE A 197 14.11 -3.09 12.97
N TYR A 198 14.00 -1.93 12.32
CA TYR A 198 12.90 -1.00 12.46
C TYR A 198 12.12 -0.92 11.16
N LEU A 199 10.81 -0.72 11.26
CA LEU A 199 9.93 -0.58 10.09
C LEU A 199 9.17 0.73 10.15
N THR A 200 9.16 1.45 9.04
CA THR A 200 8.38 2.68 8.90
C THR A 200 7.91 2.85 7.47
N GLY A 201 6.91 3.68 7.27
CA GLY A 201 6.45 4.06 5.96
C GLY A 201 5.36 5.11 6.04
N LEU A 202 5.01 5.65 4.88
CA LEU A 202 3.99 6.68 4.71
C LEU A 202 2.81 6.13 3.90
N SER A 203 1.56 6.49 4.25
CA SER A 203 0.39 6.23 3.40
C SER A 203 0.20 4.73 3.12
N LEU A 204 0.27 4.31 1.85
CA LEU A 204 0.35 2.89 1.49
C LEU A 204 1.45 2.16 2.27
N GLY A 205 2.63 2.77 2.44
CA GLY A 205 3.75 2.24 3.20
C GLY A 205 3.49 2.12 4.70
N ALA A 206 2.72 3.03 5.29
CA ALA A 206 2.28 2.90 6.67
C ALA A 206 1.25 1.77 6.85
N SER A 207 0.35 1.60 5.87
CA SER A 207 -0.53 0.42 5.81
C SER A 207 0.28 -0.88 5.75
N GLY A 208 1.34 -0.90 4.93
CA GLY A 208 2.31 -1.98 4.88
C GLY A 208 3.05 -2.21 6.20
N THR A 209 3.39 -1.14 6.91
CA THR A 209 4.06 -1.19 8.20
C THR A 209 3.18 -1.90 9.25
N TRP A 210 1.90 -1.52 9.35
CA TRP A 210 0.95 -2.21 10.22
C TRP A 210 0.81 -3.69 9.85
N PHE A 211 0.57 -3.97 8.57
CA PHE A 211 0.36 -5.33 8.09
C PHE A 211 1.56 -6.25 8.35
N LEU A 212 2.77 -5.81 7.99
CA LEU A 212 3.98 -6.62 8.16
C LEU A 212 4.33 -6.81 9.63
N ALA A 213 4.12 -5.79 10.47
CA ALA A 213 4.36 -5.93 11.90
C ALA A 213 3.40 -6.93 12.57
N ILE A 214 2.15 -7.02 12.10
CA ILE A 214 1.19 -8.04 12.54
C ILE A 214 1.58 -9.42 12.02
N LYS A 215 2.01 -9.52 10.76
CA LYS A 215 2.32 -10.78 10.10
C LYS A 215 3.65 -11.39 10.58
N TYR A 216 4.63 -10.54 10.90
CA TYR A 216 6.00 -10.89 11.26
C TYR A 216 6.46 -10.16 12.54
N PRO A 217 5.74 -10.28 13.66
CA PRO A 217 5.96 -9.48 14.87
C PRO A 217 7.35 -9.69 15.49
N GLU A 218 7.95 -10.84 15.27
CA GLU A 218 9.29 -11.20 15.76
C GLU A 218 10.41 -10.51 14.98
N LYS A 219 10.16 -9.96 13.78
CA LYS A 219 11.19 -9.34 12.95
C LYS A 219 11.55 -7.94 13.42
N PHE A 220 10.62 -7.19 14.01
CA PHE A 220 10.80 -5.77 14.28
C PHE A 220 11.05 -5.44 15.76
N ALA A 221 12.05 -4.60 15.99
CA ALA A 221 12.38 -4.05 17.29
C ALA A 221 11.46 -2.88 17.67
N ALA A 222 11.05 -2.08 16.69
CA ALA A 222 10.07 -1.01 16.81
C ALA A 222 9.51 -0.64 15.43
N ILE A 223 8.32 -0.03 15.40
CA ILE A 223 7.72 0.48 14.16
C ILE A 223 7.24 1.92 14.28
N ALA A 224 7.27 2.66 13.17
CA ALA A 224 6.77 4.03 13.09
C ALA A 224 5.90 4.27 11.84
N PRO A 225 4.64 3.84 11.82
CA PRO A 225 3.73 4.08 10.70
C PRO A 225 3.25 5.55 10.68
N MET A 226 3.19 6.15 9.48
CA MET A 226 2.81 7.56 9.29
C MET A 226 1.69 7.74 8.26
N SER A 227 0.58 8.35 8.69
CA SER A 227 -0.62 8.56 7.86
C SER A 227 -1.11 7.27 7.17
N GLY A 228 -1.20 6.17 7.94
CA GLY A 228 -1.55 4.85 7.43
C GLY A 228 -3.03 4.50 7.57
N PHE A 229 -3.49 3.62 6.68
CA PHE A 229 -4.82 3.00 6.73
C PHE A 229 -4.72 1.49 6.95
N THR A 230 -5.80 0.85 7.38
CA THR A 230 -5.87 -0.60 7.50
C THR A 230 -6.80 -1.17 6.43
N ARG A 231 -6.23 -1.84 5.42
CA ARG A 231 -7.00 -2.72 4.54
C ARG A 231 -6.95 -4.14 5.10
N HIS A 232 -7.95 -4.96 4.78
CA HIS A 232 -8.17 -6.27 5.42
C HIS A 232 -8.53 -6.15 6.90
N ILE A 233 -9.50 -5.30 7.22
CA ILE A 233 -9.91 -5.00 8.60
C ILE A 233 -10.18 -6.27 9.42
N ASP A 234 -10.79 -7.31 8.83
CA ASP A 234 -11.02 -8.59 9.51
C ASP A 234 -9.73 -9.28 9.93
N TYR A 235 -8.69 -9.25 9.09
CA TYR A 235 -7.39 -9.83 9.42
C TYR A 235 -6.68 -8.99 10.48
N ILE A 236 -6.68 -7.66 10.32
CA ILE A 236 -6.05 -6.74 11.26
C ILE A 236 -6.70 -6.89 12.63
N MET A 237 -8.03 -6.74 12.73
CA MET A 237 -8.80 -6.88 13.97
C MET A 237 -8.52 -8.18 14.71
N LYS A 238 -8.45 -9.30 13.99
CA LYS A 238 -8.18 -10.62 14.60
C LYS A 238 -6.76 -10.78 15.12
N ASN A 239 -5.82 -9.95 14.66
CA ASN A 239 -4.39 -10.13 14.92
C ASN A 239 -3.72 -8.89 15.52
N THR A 240 -4.45 -7.83 15.87
CA THR A 240 -3.88 -6.60 16.45
C THR A 240 -3.09 -6.87 17.73
N ASP A 241 -3.46 -7.88 18.53
CA ASP A 241 -2.74 -8.24 19.75
C ASP A 241 -1.27 -8.66 19.48
N LYS A 242 -0.91 -9.03 18.24
CA LYS A 242 0.49 -9.28 17.84
C LYS A 242 1.38 -8.04 17.96
N LEU A 243 0.78 -6.85 18.04
CA LEU A 243 1.49 -5.58 18.17
C LEU A 243 1.74 -5.17 19.63
N ILE A 244 1.18 -5.88 20.63
CA ILE A 244 1.25 -5.47 22.04
C ILE A 244 2.69 -5.30 22.54
N ASP A 245 3.59 -6.20 22.11
CA ASP A 245 5.00 -6.21 22.55
C ASP A 245 5.95 -5.50 21.58
N ILE A 246 5.42 -4.80 20.57
CA ILE A 246 6.22 -4.04 19.62
C ILE A 246 6.10 -2.56 19.98
N PRO A 247 7.19 -1.86 20.31
CA PRO A 247 7.20 -0.41 20.44
C PRO A 247 6.68 0.27 19.18
N ILE A 248 5.74 1.20 19.33
CA ILE A 248 5.04 1.85 18.22
C ILE A 248 5.05 3.36 18.45
N TRP A 249 5.54 4.10 17.45
CA TRP A 249 5.33 5.54 17.40
C TRP A 249 4.61 5.89 16.09
N ALA A 250 3.28 6.00 16.17
CA ALA A 250 2.47 6.37 15.02
C ALA A 250 2.37 7.89 14.88
N TYR A 251 2.16 8.34 13.64
CA TYR A 251 2.00 9.75 13.28
C TYR A 251 0.81 9.91 12.34
N HIS A 252 0.04 11.00 12.50
CA HIS A 252 -1.00 11.35 11.53
C HIS A 252 -1.30 12.85 11.56
N GLY A 253 -1.52 13.45 10.38
CA GLY A 253 -2.03 14.81 10.27
C GLY A 253 -3.54 14.87 10.53
N LYS A 254 -4.00 15.78 11.39
CA LYS A 254 -5.43 15.87 11.75
C LYS A 254 -6.29 16.40 10.59
N LEU A 255 -5.68 17.05 9.60
CA LEU A 255 -6.32 17.56 8.38
C LEU A 255 -5.97 16.72 7.15
N ASP A 256 -5.55 15.47 7.31
CA ASP A 256 -5.30 14.55 6.20
C ASP A 256 -6.61 14.27 5.45
N ARG A 257 -6.64 14.58 4.15
CA ARG A 257 -7.80 14.39 3.25
C ARG A 257 -7.58 13.28 2.23
N VAL A 258 -6.46 12.55 2.33
CA VAL A 258 -6.11 11.44 1.44
C VAL A 258 -6.27 10.11 2.17
N VAL A 259 -5.85 10.09 3.44
CA VAL A 259 -6.09 8.99 4.37
C VAL A 259 -6.77 9.60 5.59
N GLU A 260 -7.91 9.04 5.99
CA GLU A 260 -8.67 9.55 7.12
C GLU A 260 -7.85 9.39 8.42
N PHE A 261 -7.80 10.44 9.23
CA PHE A 261 -7.09 10.44 10.50
C PHE A 261 -7.55 9.29 11.42
N GLU A 262 -8.85 9.02 11.37
CA GLU A 262 -9.57 8.01 12.13
C GLU A 262 -9.03 6.59 11.88
N ASP A 263 -8.40 6.31 10.74
CA ASP A 263 -7.80 5.00 10.48
C ASP A 263 -6.63 4.71 11.43
N THR A 264 -5.79 5.71 11.69
CA THR A 264 -4.70 5.54 12.67
C THR A 264 -5.20 5.68 14.09
N GLU A 265 -6.13 6.59 14.35
CA GLU A 265 -6.75 6.71 15.68
C GLU A 265 -7.40 5.39 16.12
N TRP A 266 -8.10 4.71 15.21
CA TRP A 266 -8.69 3.40 15.47
C TRP A 266 -7.62 2.37 15.87
N MET A 267 -6.50 2.29 15.14
CA MET A 267 -5.38 1.39 15.47
C MET A 267 -4.79 1.68 16.85
N ILE A 268 -4.61 2.96 17.18
CA ILE A 268 -4.12 3.40 18.49
C ILE A 268 -5.10 2.97 19.60
N ASN A 269 -6.40 3.22 19.41
CA ASN A 269 -7.43 2.82 20.37
C ASN A 269 -7.49 1.30 20.63
N GLN A 270 -7.14 0.46 19.66
CA GLN A 270 -7.08 -1.00 19.88
C GLN A 270 -5.91 -1.44 20.78
N LEU A 271 -4.85 -0.63 20.84
CA LEU A 271 -3.60 -0.91 21.53
C LEU A 271 -3.45 -0.13 22.84
N GLU A 272 -4.23 0.94 23.00
CA GLU A 272 -4.27 1.78 24.19
C GLU A 272 -4.51 0.92 25.45
N GLY A 273 -3.70 1.14 26.49
CA GLY A 273 -3.74 0.35 27.73
C GLY A 273 -3.19 -1.08 27.63
N LYS A 274 -2.93 -1.62 26.42
CA LYS A 274 -2.32 -2.94 26.22
C LYS A 274 -0.83 -2.85 25.89
N ASN A 275 -0.46 -1.95 24.97
CA ASN A 275 0.93 -1.76 24.55
C ASN A 275 1.62 -0.69 25.41
N LYS A 276 2.63 -1.11 26.19
CA LYS A 276 3.36 -0.24 27.13
C LYS A 276 4.26 0.80 26.46
N ASN A 277 4.55 0.65 25.18
CA ASN A 277 5.45 1.51 24.39
C ASN A 277 4.72 2.12 23.19
N LEU A 278 3.42 2.40 23.34
CA LEU A 278 2.60 3.06 22.35
C LEU A 278 2.75 4.58 22.44
N LYS A 279 3.02 5.23 21.31
CA LYS A 279 3.03 6.68 21.17
C LYS A 279 2.29 7.08 19.92
N PHE A 280 1.50 8.14 20.02
CA PHE A 280 0.80 8.74 18.89
C PHE A 280 1.07 10.24 18.81
N THR A 281 1.63 10.68 17.70
CA THR A 281 1.81 12.10 17.38
C THR A 281 0.74 12.53 16.39
N ILE A 282 -0.17 13.37 16.88
CA ILE A 282 -1.17 14.07 16.08
C ILE A 282 -0.54 15.40 15.65
N VAL A 283 -0.52 15.69 14.35
CA VAL A 283 -0.09 17.00 13.81
C VAL A 283 -1.35 17.82 13.53
N PRO A 284 -1.73 18.79 14.40
CA PRO A 284 -3.06 19.41 14.36
C PRO A 284 -3.39 20.11 13.03
N ASP A 285 -2.42 20.81 12.46
CA ASP A 285 -2.57 21.51 11.17
C ASP A 285 -1.99 20.70 9.99
N GLY A 286 -1.58 19.45 10.24
CA GLY A 286 -0.93 18.59 9.25
C GLY A 286 -1.93 17.91 8.32
N GLY A 287 -1.67 17.92 7.02
CA GLY A 287 -2.35 17.09 6.02
C GLY A 287 -1.58 15.79 5.70
N HIS A 288 -1.79 15.20 4.52
CA HIS A 288 -1.09 13.96 4.10
C HIS A 288 0.45 14.10 3.99
N GLY A 289 0.93 15.34 3.89
CA GLY A 289 2.34 15.69 3.72
C GLY A 289 3.18 15.71 5.00
N ILE A 290 2.70 15.23 6.15
CA ILE A 290 3.45 15.34 7.42
C ILE A 290 4.85 14.71 7.38
N HIS A 291 5.07 13.75 6.49
CA HIS A 291 6.38 13.10 6.29
C HIS A 291 7.51 14.06 5.93
N TRP A 292 7.21 15.21 5.32
CA TRP A 292 8.19 16.26 5.03
C TRP A 292 8.73 16.93 6.29
N PHE A 293 8.01 16.85 7.41
CA PHE A 293 8.38 17.51 8.67
C PHE A 293 8.76 16.49 9.74
N GLU A 294 8.13 15.32 9.75
CA GLU A 294 8.36 14.31 10.77
C GLU A 294 9.60 13.43 10.49
N TYR A 295 9.85 13.02 9.24
CA TYR A 295 11.06 12.24 8.96
C TYR A 295 12.36 13.05 9.13
N PRO A 296 12.42 14.37 8.89
CA PRO A 296 13.63 15.13 9.20
C PRO A 296 14.00 15.21 10.68
N LYS A 297 13.07 14.97 11.61
CA LYS A 297 13.35 15.08 13.05
C LYS A 297 14.28 13.99 13.54
N GLN A 298 15.33 14.38 14.28
CA GLN A 298 16.28 13.44 14.88
C GLN A 298 15.62 12.53 15.93
N GLU A 299 14.56 13.01 16.59
CA GLU A 299 13.92 12.28 17.68
C GLU A 299 13.37 10.90 17.27
N LEU A 300 12.91 10.74 16.03
CA LEU A 300 12.43 9.45 15.53
C LEU A 300 13.56 8.41 15.50
N TYR A 301 14.73 8.81 15.03
CA TYR A 301 15.90 7.93 14.89
C TYR A 301 16.52 7.60 16.24
N ASP A 302 16.62 8.59 17.13
CA ASP A 302 17.05 8.38 18.51
C ASP A 302 16.09 7.46 19.26
N TRP A 303 14.78 7.59 19.00
CA TRP A 303 13.77 6.71 19.57
C TRP A 303 13.92 5.28 19.06
N PHE A 304 14.16 5.05 17.75
CA PHE A 304 14.43 3.71 17.25
C PHE A 304 15.62 3.05 17.97
N LEU A 305 16.73 3.78 18.15
CA LEU A 305 17.94 3.25 18.80
C LEU A 305 17.75 2.83 20.26
N LYS A 306 16.67 3.25 20.93
CA LYS A 306 16.33 2.78 22.29
C LYS A 306 15.86 1.33 22.32
N TYR A 307 15.39 0.80 21.19
CA TYR A 307 14.76 -0.52 21.15
C TYR A 307 15.65 -1.57 20.51
N ASP A 308 15.80 -2.66 21.25
CA ASP A 308 16.56 -3.84 20.89
C ASP A 308 15.82 -5.07 21.42
N LYS A 309 15.51 -6.01 20.53
CA LYS A 309 14.73 -7.21 20.90
C LYS A 309 15.40 -8.06 21.98
N ARG A 310 16.73 -7.98 22.17
CA ARG A 310 17.46 -8.73 23.20
C ARG A 310 17.06 -8.35 24.62
N TYR A 311 16.54 -7.13 24.81
CA TYR A 311 16.19 -6.60 26.13
C TYR A 311 14.68 -6.65 26.43
N LYS A 312 13.85 -7.24 25.55
CA LYS A 312 12.40 -7.41 25.78
C LYS A 312 12.06 -8.26 27.01
N ASN A 313 12.97 -9.13 27.48
CA ASN A 313 12.74 -10.09 28.55
C ASN A 313 13.35 -9.70 29.91
N LYS A 314 13.68 -8.43 30.15
CA LYS A 314 14.37 -8.01 31.39
C LYS A 314 13.52 -7.29 32.44
N ASN A 315 12.22 -7.08 32.22
CA ASN A 315 11.35 -6.39 33.18
C ASN A 315 10.07 -7.17 33.47
#